data_AF-A0A9P7JBY9-F1
#
_entry.id   AF-A0A9P7JBY9-F1
#
_cell.length_a   1.000
_cell.length_b   1.000
_cell.length_c   1.000
_cell.angle_alpha   90.00
_cell.angle_beta   90.00
_cell.angle_gamma   90.00
#
_symmetry.space_group_name_H-M   'P 1'
#
loop_
_entity.id
_entity.type
_entity.pdbx_description
1 polymer ?
#
loop_
_entity_poly.entity_id
_entity_poly.type
_entity_poly.pdbx_seq_one_letter_code
_entity_poly.pdbx_strand_id
1 'polypeptide(L)' 'GQQEQQFNILPHPAKSNDTADLVGRPGRDAGLTSKPEFHAYHARDPHVPSKDILNSLEAPLSREELHRREEELNKK' A
#
# COMPACT_ATOMS: atom_id res chain seq x y z
N GLY A 1 24.44 -39.13 17.95
CA GLY A 1 24.64 -37.80 17.34
C GLY A 1 23.67 -37.68 16.19
N GLN A 2 22.80 -36.67 16.22
CA GLN A 2 21.85 -36.41 15.13
C GLN A 2 22.56 -35.52 14.11
N GLN A 3 22.60 -35.95 12.84
CA GLN A 3 23.24 -35.18 11.76
C GLN A 3 22.46 -33.88 11.53
N GLU A 4 23.17 -32.76 11.50
CA GLU A 4 22.59 -31.44 11.26
C GLU A 4 22.01 -31.37 9.84
N GLN A 5 20.80 -30.79 9.72
CA GLN A 5 20.16 -30.62 8.42
C GLN A 5 20.93 -29.59 7.59
N GLN A 6 21.48 -30.03 6.46
CA GLN A 6 22.15 -29.16 5.51
C GLN A 6 21.14 -28.59 4.51
N PHE A 7 21.07 -27.27 4.43
CA PHE A 7 20.24 -26.56 3.45
C PHE A 7 21.13 -25.97 2.36
N ASN A 8 20.77 -26.21 1.10
CA ASN A 8 21.45 -25.61 -0.03
C ASN A 8 20.81 -24.26 -0.35
N ILE A 9 21.61 -23.19 -0.31
CA ILE A 9 21.21 -21.86 -0.79
C ILE A 9 21.44 -21.81 -2.29
N LEU A 10 20.38 -21.98 -3.06
CA LEU A 10 20.41 -21.66 -4.48
C LEU A 10 20.43 -20.14 -4.65
N PRO A 11 21.14 -19.60 -5.67
CA PRO A 11 21.02 -18.19 -5.98
C PRO A 11 19.55 -17.86 -6.26
N HIS A 12 19.05 -16.80 -5.63
CA HIS A 12 17.78 -16.23 -6.03
C HIS A 12 17.76 -15.98 -7.55
N PRO A 13 16.67 -16.34 -8.24
CA PRO A 13 16.59 -16.26 -9.71
C PRO A 13 16.61 -14.81 -10.24
N ALA A 14 16.40 -13.83 -9.37
CA ALA A 14 16.43 -12.42 -9.71
C ALA A 14 17.87 -11.97 -9.99
N LYS A 15 18.13 -11.60 -11.25
CA LYS A 15 19.42 -11.05 -11.68
C LYS A 15 19.52 -9.54 -11.47
N SER A 16 18.40 -8.89 -11.14
CA SER A 16 18.26 -7.45 -10.97
C SER A 16 17.54 -7.12 -9.67
N ASN A 17 17.95 -6.02 -9.03
CA ASN A 17 17.24 -5.41 -7.90
C ASN A 17 16.14 -4.44 -8.36
N ASP A 18 15.91 -4.33 -9.68
CA ASP A 18 14.81 -3.56 -10.23
C ASP A 18 13.52 -4.38 -10.20
N THR A 19 12.56 -3.91 -9.41
CA THR A 19 11.22 -4.52 -9.27
C THR A 19 10.47 -4.64 -10.60
N ALA A 20 10.79 -3.80 -11.59
CA ALA A 20 10.16 -3.84 -12.91
C ALA A 20 10.54 -5.09 -13.74
N ASP A 21 11.67 -5.72 -13.44
CA ASP A 21 12.19 -6.88 -14.18
C ASP A 21 11.33 -8.15 -13.97
N LEU A 22 10.57 -8.19 -12.86
CA LEU A 22 9.57 -9.24 -12.59
C LEU A 22 8.25 -9.03 -13.35
N VAL A 23 7.99 -7.80 -13.83
CA VAL A 23 6.74 -7.42 -14.51
C VAL A 23 6.76 -7.78 -16.00
N GLY A 24 7.90 -8.29 -16.51
CA GLY A 24 8.09 -8.70 -17.90
C GLY A 24 7.29 -9.92 -18.36
N ARG A 25 6.47 -10.53 -17.50
CA ARG A 25 5.49 -11.54 -17.91
C ARG A 25 4.11 -10.86 -18.01
N PRO A 26 3.42 -10.88 -19.18
CA PRO A 26 2.04 -10.42 -19.28
C PRO A 26 1.13 -11.45 -18.58
N GLY A 27 1.19 -11.48 -17.26
CA GLY A 27 0.51 -12.44 -16.42
C GLY A 27 -0.16 -11.71 -15.28
N ARG A 28 -1.47 -11.51 -15.40
CA ARG A 28 -2.52 -11.41 -14.37
C ARG A 28 -2.38 -10.48 -13.16
N ASP A 29 -1.21 -9.93 -12.86
CA ASP A 29 -0.90 -9.27 -11.58
C ASP A 29 -0.58 -7.77 -11.76
N ALA A 30 -0.70 -7.25 -12.98
CA ALA A 30 -0.52 -5.84 -13.30
C ALA A 30 -1.69 -4.96 -12.81
N GLY A 31 -2.26 -5.20 -11.64
CA GLY A 31 -3.49 -4.54 -11.18
C GLY A 31 -3.45 -3.01 -11.29
N LEU A 32 -2.38 -2.40 -10.77
CA LEU A 32 -2.19 -0.94 -10.78
C LEU A 32 -1.49 -0.43 -12.05
N THR A 33 -0.72 -1.28 -12.73
CA THR A 33 0.08 -0.91 -13.92
C THR A 33 -0.60 -1.24 -15.25
N SER A 34 -1.67 -2.04 -15.26
CA SER A 34 -2.42 -2.45 -16.46
C SER A 34 -3.38 -1.39 -16.96
N LYS A 35 -3.76 -0.45 -16.09
CA LYS A 35 -4.74 0.57 -16.37
C LYS A 35 -4.03 1.91 -16.57
N PRO A 36 -4.03 2.46 -17.79
CA PRO A 36 -3.31 3.69 -18.08
C PRO A 36 -3.76 4.87 -17.22
N GLU A 37 -4.99 4.82 -16.70
CA GLU A 37 -5.60 5.84 -15.85
C GLU A 37 -4.96 5.94 -14.46
N PHE A 38 -4.28 4.90 -13.99
CA PHE A 38 -3.63 4.85 -12.67
C PHE A 38 -2.12 5.10 -12.72
N HIS A 39 -1.57 5.43 -13.88
CA HIS A 39 -0.17 5.83 -13.97
C HIS A 39 0.08 7.13 -13.20
N ALA A 40 1.23 7.18 -12.50
CA ALA A 40 1.65 8.32 -11.69
C ALA A 40 1.67 9.67 -12.45
N TYR A 41 1.77 9.62 -13.77
CA TYR A 41 1.78 10.79 -14.66
C TYR A 41 0.38 11.31 -15.05
N HIS A 42 -0.70 10.63 -14.67
CA HIS A 42 -2.09 11.08 -14.86
C HIS A 42 -2.79 11.48 -13.56
N ALA A 43 -2.10 11.37 -12.41
CA ALA A 43 -2.63 11.86 -11.15
C ALA A 43 -2.77 13.38 -11.25
N ARG A 44 -3.97 13.90 -10.97
CA ARG A 44 -4.16 15.35 -10.79
C ARG A 44 -3.19 15.85 -9.73
N ASP A 45 -2.84 17.13 -9.80
CA ASP A 45 -2.14 17.79 -8.70
C ASP A 45 -2.86 17.53 -7.36
N PRO A 46 -2.13 17.50 -6.24
CA PRO A 46 -2.74 17.35 -4.92
C PRO A 46 -3.92 18.30 -4.76
N HIS A 47 -5.11 17.74 -4.56
CA HIS A 47 -6.33 18.55 -4.45
C HIS A 47 -6.31 19.38 -3.17
N VAL A 48 -6.19 20.70 -3.32
CA VAL A 48 -6.33 21.66 -2.22
C VAL A 48 -7.81 22.01 -2.05
N PRO A 49 -8.46 21.68 -0.92
CA PRO A 49 -9.88 21.95 -0.71
C PRO A 49 -10.21 23.46 -0.74
N SER A 50 -11.39 23.80 -1.26
CA SER A 50 -11.91 25.17 -1.21
C SER A 50 -12.32 25.55 0.22
N LYS A 51 -12.47 26.87 0.47
CA LYS A 51 -12.88 27.38 1.79
C LYS A 51 -14.24 26.84 2.24
N ASP A 52 -15.16 26.63 1.30
CA ASP A 52 -16.48 26.09 1.59
C ASP A 52 -16.40 24.65 2.10
N ILE A 53 -15.54 23.84 1.50
CA ILE A 53 -15.28 22.47 1.95
C ILE A 53 -14.67 22.49 3.34
N LEU A 54 -13.65 23.32 3.56
CA LEU A 54 -12.98 23.44 4.87
C LEU A 54 -13.95 23.83 5.99
N ASN A 55 -14.91 24.72 5.72
CA ASN A 55 -15.89 25.16 6.71
C ASN A 55 -17.03 24.16 6.95
N SER A 56 -17.29 23.26 6.00
CA SER A 56 -18.29 22.19 6.16
C SER A 56 -17.78 20.98 6.95
N LEU A 57 -16.46 20.89 7.19
CA LEU A 57 -15.88 19.79 7.94
C LEU A 57 -16.20 19.95 9.43
N GLU A 58 -16.55 18.83 10.06
CA GLU A 58 -16.73 18.77 11.51
C GLU A 58 -15.40 19.00 12.24
N ALA A 59 -15.49 19.47 13.49
CA ALA A 59 -14.32 19.62 14.33
C ALA A 59 -13.68 18.25 14.60
N PRO A 60 -12.33 18.16 14.64
CA PRO A 60 -11.68 16.91 15.00
C PRO A 60 -12.05 16.51 16.43
N LEU A 61 -12.36 15.23 16.61
CA LEU A 61 -12.60 14.63 17.92
C LEU A 61 -11.35 14.75 18.81
N SER A 62 -11.57 14.82 20.12
CA SER A 62 -10.49 14.79 21.10
C SER A 62 -9.80 13.41 21.13
N ARG A 63 -8.58 13.37 21.66
CA ARG A 63 -7.79 12.14 21.77
C ARG A 63 -8.51 11.04 22.56
N GLU A 64 -9.21 11.41 23.63
CA GLU A 64 -9.96 10.47 24.49
C GLU A 64 -11.15 9.87 23.75
N GLU A 65 -11.90 10.68 23.00
CA GLU A 65 -13.03 10.24 22.19
C GLU A 65 -12.60 9.30 21.06
N LEU A 66 -11.45 9.57 20.43
CA LEU A 66 -10.88 8.69 19.41
C LEU A 66 -10.52 7.32 19.98
N HIS A 67 -9.88 7.26 21.16
CA HIS A 67 -9.52 5.99 21.81
C HIS A 67 -10.76 5.16 22.15
N ARG A 68 -11.81 5.81 22.67
CA ARG A 68 -13.08 5.14 22.97
C ARG A 68 -13.71 4.55 21.71
N ARG A 69 -13.73 5.31 20.61
CA ARG A 69 -14.29 4.86 19.32
C ARG A 69 -13.50 3.68 18.73
N GLU A 70 -12.18 3.70 18.88
CA GLU A 70 -11.31 2.59 18.47
C GLU A 70 -11.67 1.31 19.23
N GLU A 71 -11.82 1.37 20.56
CA GLU A 71 -12.25 0.24 21.37
C GLU A 71 -13.64 -0.29 20.98
N GLU A 72 -14.58 0.61 20.67
CA GLU A 72 -15.93 0.23 20.22
C GLU A 72 -15.91 -0.50 18.87
N LEU A 73 -15.06 -0.07 17.95
CA LEU A 73 -14.90 -0.71 16.63
C LEU A 73 -14.21 -2.07 16.73
N ASN A 74 -13.18 -2.20 17.57
CA ASN A 74 -12.42 -3.44 17.74
C ASN A 74 -13.20 -4.54 18.50
N LYS A 75 -14.35 -4.19 19.09
CA LYS A 75 -15.26 -5.15 19.77
C LYS A 75 -16.31 -5.76 18.83
N LYS A 76 -16.36 -5.33 17.55
CA LYS A 76 -17.21 -5.94 16.50
C LYS A 76 -16.46 -7.05 15.78
#